data_AF-A0A9J6C5L9-F1
#
_entry.id   AF-A0A9J6C5L9-F1
#
_cell.length_a   1.000
_cell.length_b   1.000
_cell.length_c   1.000
_cell.angle_alpha   90.00
_cell.angle_beta   90.00
_cell.angle_gamma   90.00
#
_symmetry.space_group_name_H-M   'P 1'
#
loop_
_entity.id
_entity.type
_entity.pdbx_description
1 polymer ?
#
loop_
_entity_poly.entity_id
_entity_poly.type
_entity_poly.pdbx_seq_one_letter_code
_entity_poly.pdbx_strand_id
1 'polypeptide(L)'
;MAAKELSKDYASYFISNNISKEITPIITTTETIQTRMSEIENVFMPTIKHDSEVTKDNLTQILECREKFDKICDQIDNLESLVERVKIDLNKIEKQVQIAEEELDIPEKKIDILLKSINIFAKPRDPNETNWSDDGYYKPIKIFSAKEYFNTDNDNPGSSGCK
;
A
#
# COMPACT_ATOMS: atom_id res chain seq x y z
N MET A 1 61.75 73.12 3.66
CA MET A 1 61.49 72.81 2.24
C MET A 1 61.06 71.35 2.06
N ALA A 2 61.84 70.37 2.55
CA ALA A 2 61.56 68.94 2.41
C ALA A 2 60.14 68.46 2.80
N ALA A 3 59.57 68.93 3.90
CA ALA A 3 58.23 68.51 4.34
C ALA A 3 57.10 68.93 3.35
N LYS A 4 57.26 70.07 2.68
CA LYS A 4 56.29 70.56 1.69
C LYS A 4 56.33 69.73 0.41
N GLU A 5 57.54 69.37 0.00
CA GLU A 5 57.83 68.57 -1.19
C GLU A 5 57.37 67.12 -0.99
N LEU A 6 57.65 66.53 0.18
CA LEU A 6 57.15 65.22 0.58
C LEU A 6 55.62 65.16 0.61
N SER A 7 54.96 66.20 1.15
CA SER A 7 53.49 66.27 1.14
C SER A 7 52.91 66.35 -0.28
N LYS A 8 53.64 67.00 -1.19
CA LYS A 8 53.25 67.19 -2.58
C LYS A 8 53.40 65.89 -3.37
N ASP A 9 54.46 65.13 -3.13
CA ASP A 9 54.66 63.79 -3.73
C ASP A 9 53.63 62.78 -3.23
N TYR A 10 53.33 62.78 -1.92
CA TYR A 10 52.27 61.92 -1.37
C TYR A 10 50.89 62.28 -1.94
N ALA A 11 50.55 63.57 -2.01
CA ALA A 11 49.30 64.01 -2.63
C ALA A 11 49.26 63.66 -4.13
N SER A 12 50.40 63.79 -4.82
CA SER A 12 50.53 63.42 -6.23
C SER A 12 50.28 61.94 -6.45
N TYR A 13 50.65 61.05 -5.52
CA TYR A 13 50.34 59.63 -5.60
C TYR A 13 48.82 59.34 -5.60
N PHE A 14 48.04 60.02 -4.77
CA PHE A 14 46.57 59.86 -4.74
C PHE A 14 45.87 60.50 -5.95
N ILE A 15 46.48 61.51 -6.56
CA ILE A 15 45.96 62.20 -7.74
C ILE A 15 46.33 61.45 -9.04
N SER A 16 47.56 60.92 -9.11
CA SER A 16 48.10 60.22 -10.27
C SER A 16 47.64 58.76 -10.32
N ASN A 17 47.67 58.06 -9.19
CA ASN A 17 47.05 56.76 -9.02
C ASN A 17 45.58 57.04 -8.71
N ASN A 18 44.75 57.03 -9.74
CA ASN A 18 43.33 57.39 -9.66
C ASN A 18 42.57 56.28 -8.92
N ILE A 19 42.79 56.15 -7.61
CA ILE A 19 42.26 55.07 -6.75
C ILE A 19 40.74 55.03 -6.82
N SER A 20 40.07 56.17 -6.98
CA SER A 20 38.63 56.21 -7.24
C SER A 20 38.23 55.44 -8.51
N LYS A 21 39.04 55.48 -9.59
CA LYS A 21 38.79 54.68 -10.79
C LYS A 21 38.99 53.18 -10.58
N GLU A 22 39.83 52.77 -9.62
CA GLU A 22 40.02 51.35 -9.29
C GLU A 22 38.97 50.84 -8.30
N ILE A 23 38.55 51.67 -7.34
CA ILE A 23 37.57 51.31 -6.30
C ILE A 23 36.14 51.31 -6.83
N THR A 24 35.76 52.28 -7.68
CA THR A 24 34.40 52.37 -8.23
C THR A 24 33.93 51.08 -8.90
N PRO A 25 34.69 50.43 -9.80
CA PRO A 25 34.27 49.17 -10.42
C PRO A 25 34.15 48.02 -9.40
N ILE A 26 34.93 48.03 -8.31
CA ILE A 26 34.82 47.04 -7.23
C ILE A 26 33.51 47.23 -6.47
N ILE A 27 33.16 48.49 -6.14
CA ILE A 27 31.90 48.83 -5.46
C ILE A 27 30.71 48.42 -6.33
N THR A 28 30.68 48.82 -7.60
CA THR A 28 29.57 48.48 -8.49
C THR A 28 29.45 46.97 -8.72
N THR A 29 30.57 46.24 -8.78
CA THR A 29 30.55 44.78 -8.86
C THR A 29 29.97 44.17 -7.58
N THR A 30 30.31 44.71 -6.42
CA THR A 30 29.79 44.24 -5.12
C THR A 30 28.28 44.48 -5.02
N GLU A 31 27.79 45.66 -5.39
CA GLU A 31 26.37 45.98 -5.44
C GLU A 31 25.62 45.07 -6.41
N THR A 32 26.24 44.75 -7.55
CA THR A 32 25.67 43.81 -8.52
C THR A 32 25.57 42.40 -7.93
N ILE A 33 26.62 41.90 -7.28
CA ILE A 33 26.60 40.59 -6.62
C ILE A 33 25.51 40.54 -5.53
N GLN A 34 25.40 41.59 -4.72
CA GLN A 34 24.42 41.65 -3.65
C GLN A 34 22.99 41.67 -4.21
N THR A 35 22.75 42.40 -5.30
CA THR A 35 21.46 42.41 -6.00
C THR A 35 21.12 41.02 -6.53
N ARG A 36 22.06 40.37 -7.24
CA ARG A 36 21.82 39.02 -7.78
C ARG A 36 21.64 37.97 -6.68
N MET A 37 22.31 38.10 -5.55
CA MET A 37 22.14 37.19 -4.41
C MET A 37 20.74 37.31 -3.80
N SER A 38 20.23 38.54 -3.67
CA SER A 38 18.85 38.79 -3.24
C SER A 38 17.83 38.22 -4.24
N GLU A 39 18.06 38.38 -5.55
CA GLU A 39 17.22 37.77 -6.58
C GLU A 39 17.20 36.23 -6.47
N ILE A 40 18.37 35.61 -6.29
CA ILE A 40 18.48 34.15 -6.12
C ILE A 40 17.73 33.71 -4.86
N GLU A 41 17.91 34.39 -3.73
CA GLU A 41 17.22 34.06 -2.49
C GLU A 41 15.70 34.15 -2.64
N ASN A 42 15.21 35.19 -3.32
CA ASN A 42 13.78 35.40 -3.59
C ASN A 42 13.18 34.33 -4.49
N VAL A 43 13.96 33.68 -5.35
CA VAL A 43 13.50 32.56 -6.18
C VAL A 43 13.63 31.24 -5.43
N PHE A 44 14.76 31.01 -4.76
CA PHE A 44 15.11 29.70 -4.20
C PHE A 44 14.38 29.40 -2.89
N MET A 45 14.18 30.40 -2.02
CA MET A 45 13.53 30.21 -0.73
C MET A 45 12.05 29.80 -0.85
N PRO A 46 11.24 30.41 -1.74
CA PRO A 46 9.88 29.94 -1.97
C PRO A 46 9.82 28.51 -2.54
N THR A 47 10.72 28.16 -3.46
CA THR A 47 10.79 26.79 -4.03
C THR A 47 11.10 25.75 -2.96
N ILE A 48 12.10 25.98 -2.10
CA ILE A 48 12.40 25.05 -0.99
C ILE A 48 11.20 24.89 -0.06
N LYS A 49 10.53 26.00 0.29
CA LYS A 49 9.36 25.95 1.18
C LYS A 49 8.23 25.15 0.56
N HIS A 50 7.92 25.41 -0.71
CA HIS A 50 6.90 24.69 -1.46
C HIS A 50 7.24 23.19 -1.54
N ASP A 51 8.47 22.83 -1.91
CA ASP A 51 8.88 21.42 -2.02
C ASP A 51 8.82 20.71 -0.67
N SER A 52 9.20 21.39 0.42
CA SER A 52 9.08 20.86 1.77
C SER A 52 7.62 20.62 2.16
N GLU A 53 6.71 21.52 1.78
CA GLU A 53 5.28 21.41 2.08
C GLU A 53 4.64 20.27 1.27
N VAL A 54 4.90 20.23 -0.04
CA VAL A 54 4.45 19.15 -0.93
C VAL A 54 4.98 17.79 -0.46
N THR A 55 6.24 17.71 -0.05
CA THR A 55 6.82 16.46 0.47
C THR A 55 6.11 16.01 1.73
N LYS A 56 5.81 16.94 2.64
CA LYS A 56 5.09 16.65 3.88
C LYS A 56 3.66 16.18 3.61
N ASP A 57 2.97 16.82 2.68
CA ASP A 57 1.60 16.45 2.29
C ASP A 57 1.57 15.07 1.63
N ASN A 58 2.48 14.80 0.71
CA ASN A 58 2.60 13.49 0.06
C ASN A 58 2.91 12.38 1.07
N LEU A 59 3.81 12.62 2.03
CA LEU A 59 4.11 11.66 3.10
C LEU A 59 2.88 11.37 3.96
N THR A 60 2.09 12.40 4.27
CA THR A 60 0.85 12.26 5.04
C THR A 60 -0.16 11.39 4.28
N GLN A 61 -0.36 11.66 2.98
CA GLN A 61 -1.26 10.87 2.14
C GLN A 61 -0.81 9.40 2.00
N ILE A 62 0.50 9.16 1.90
CA ILE A 62 1.06 7.80 1.86
C ILE A 62 0.79 7.07 3.18
N LEU A 63 0.93 7.75 4.33
CA LEU A 63 0.64 7.17 5.64
C LEU A 63 -0.85 6.84 5.79
N GLU A 64 -1.74 7.71 5.32
CA GLU A 64 -3.19 7.43 5.30
C GLU A 64 -3.56 6.27 4.36
N CYS A 65 -2.82 6.10 3.27
CA CYS A 65 -3.02 4.99 2.33
C CYS A 65 -2.71 3.64 2.98
N ARG A 66 -1.73 3.59 3.90
CA ARG A 66 -1.34 2.36 4.60
C ARG A 66 -2.52 1.71 5.31
N GLU A 67 -3.28 2.46 6.09
CA GLU A 67 -4.43 1.90 6.83
C GLU A 67 -5.52 1.37 5.90
N LYS A 68 -5.74 2.03 4.77
CA LYS A 68 -6.70 1.57 3.75
C LYS A 68 -6.21 0.31 3.09
N PHE A 69 -4.91 0.21 2.81
CA PHE A 69 -4.28 -0.96 2.21
C PHE A 69 -4.34 -2.16 3.17
N ASP A 70 -4.00 -1.96 4.44
CA ASP A 70 -4.07 -3.01 5.47
C ASP A 70 -5.50 -3.60 5.54
N LYS A 71 -6.54 -2.74 5.55
CA LYS A 71 -7.94 -3.20 5.51
C LYS A 71 -8.29 -4.01 4.26
N ILE A 72 -7.75 -3.64 3.10
CA ILE A 72 -7.98 -4.37 1.86
C ILE A 72 -7.30 -5.74 1.92
N CYS A 73 -6.06 -5.80 2.44
CA CYS A 73 -5.38 -7.07 2.68
C CYS A 73 -6.20 -7.97 3.61
N ASP A 74 -6.69 -7.44 4.74
CA ASP A 74 -7.54 -8.20 5.65
C ASP A 74 -8.81 -8.72 4.95
N GLN A 75 -9.43 -7.92 4.08
CA GLN A 75 -10.60 -8.34 3.30
C GLN A 75 -10.26 -9.46 2.30
N ILE A 76 -9.09 -9.39 1.67
CA ILE A 76 -8.60 -10.42 0.74
C ILE A 76 -8.33 -11.73 1.51
N ASP A 77 -7.65 -11.66 2.66
CA ASP A 77 -7.35 -12.83 3.48
C ASP A 77 -8.64 -13.52 3.97
N ASN A 78 -9.64 -12.73 4.38
CA ASN A 78 -10.96 -13.25 4.76
C ASN A 78 -11.68 -13.93 3.58
N LEU A 79 -11.56 -13.37 2.38
CA LEU A 79 -12.13 -13.96 1.17
C LEU A 79 -11.42 -15.26 0.80
N GLU A 80 -10.09 -15.31 0.92
CA GLU A 80 -9.32 -16.54 0.69
C GLU A 80 -9.74 -17.65 1.64
N SER A 81 -9.87 -17.34 2.94
CA SER A 81 -10.36 -18.29 3.94
C SER A 81 -11.77 -18.81 3.61
N LEU A 82 -12.66 -17.92 3.15
CA LEU A 82 -14.01 -18.31 2.72
C LEU A 82 -13.97 -19.26 1.53
N VAL A 83 -13.14 -18.98 0.52
CA VAL A 83 -12.99 -19.84 -0.67
C VAL A 83 -12.44 -21.20 -0.28
N GLU A 84 -11.44 -21.26 0.61
CA GLU A 84 -10.90 -22.52 1.12
C GLU A 84 -11.97 -23.34 1.83
N ARG A 85 -12.80 -22.69 2.67
CA ARG A 85 -13.90 -23.35 3.36
C ARG A 85 -14.97 -23.88 2.42
N VAL A 86 -15.35 -23.11 1.41
CA VAL A 86 -16.30 -23.54 0.37
C VAL A 86 -15.74 -24.74 -0.40
N LYS A 87 -14.45 -24.75 -0.72
CA LYS A 87 -13.78 -25.91 -1.35
C LYS A 87 -13.88 -27.16 -0.47
N ILE A 88 -13.62 -27.04 0.83
CA ILE A 88 -13.74 -28.17 1.77
C ILE A 88 -15.17 -28.71 1.80
N ASP A 89 -16.18 -27.83 1.86
CA ASP A 89 -17.57 -28.27 1.94
C ASP A 89 -18.09 -28.84 0.61
N LEU A 90 -17.66 -28.30 -0.53
CA LEU A 90 -17.94 -28.90 -1.84
C LEU A 90 -17.34 -30.30 -1.96
N ASN A 91 -16.10 -30.52 -1.50
CA ASN A 91 -15.50 -31.86 -1.48
C ASN A 91 -16.31 -32.84 -0.63
N LYS A 92 -16.89 -32.39 0.49
CA LYS A 92 -17.75 -33.24 1.34
C LYS A 92 -19.06 -33.57 0.63
N ILE A 93 -19.68 -32.58 -0.02
CA ILE A 93 -20.94 -32.79 -0.78
C ILE A 93 -20.69 -33.75 -1.94
N GLU A 94 -19.64 -33.53 -2.73
CA GLU A 94 -19.24 -34.40 -3.84
C GLU A 94 -19.08 -35.85 -3.37
N LYS A 95 -18.35 -36.05 -2.27
CA LYS A 95 -18.16 -37.37 -1.68
C LYS A 95 -19.48 -38.06 -1.32
N GLN A 96 -20.45 -37.32 -0.77
CA GLN A 96 -21.74 -37.92 -0.44
C GLN A 96 -22.67 -38.11 -1.61
N VAL A 97 -22.60 -37.26 -2.63
CA VAL A 97 -23.28 -37.52 -3.89
C VAL A 97 -22.75 -38.81 -4.50
N GLN A 98 -21.44 -39.00 -4.55
CA GLN A 98 -20.83 -40.24 -5.04
C GLN A 98 -21.32 -41.46 -4.25
N ILE A 99 -21.36 -41.38 -2.91
CA ILE A 99 -21.88 -42.46 -2.06
C ILE A 99 -23.35 -42.76 -2.40
N ALA A 100 -24.19 -41.73 -2.58
CA ALA A 100 -25.60 -41.91 -2.89
C ALA A 100 -25.84 -42.46 -4.31
N GLU A 101 -25.06 -42.02 -5.31
CA GLU A 101 -25.16 -42.52 -6.69
C GLU A 101 -24.79 -44.02 -6.77
N GLU A 102 -23.75 -44.43 -6.05
CA GLU A 102 -23.33 -45.84 -5.94
C GLU A 102 -24.34 -46.69 -5.15
N GLU A 103 -24.88 -46.19 -4.02
CA GLU A 103 -25.89 -46.91 -3.22
C GLU A 103 -27.23 -47.05 -3.96
N LEU A 104 -27.57 -46.12 -4.86
CA LEU A 104 -28.83 -46.11 -5.63
C LEU A 104 -28.69 -46.70 -7.04
N ASP A 105 -27.50 -47.21 -7.42
CA ASP A 105 -27.17 -47.76 -8.75
C ASP A 105 -27.56 -46.81 -9.91
N ILE A 106 -27.37 -45.49 -9.70
CA ILE A 106 -27.68 -44.46 -10.70
C ILE A 106 -26.44 -44.24 -11.57
N PRO A 107 -26.51 -44.35 -12.92
CA PRO A 107 -25.35 -44.21 -13.78
C PRO A 107 -24.73 -42.79 -13.72
N GLU A 108 -23.41 -42.74 -13.47
CA GLU A 108 -22.47 -41.64 -13.14
C GLU A 108 -22.49 -40.30 -13.95
N LYS A 109 -23.56 -39.91 -14.64
CA LYS A 109 -23.41 -38.97 -15.78
C LYS A 109 -23.92 -37.54 -15.59
N LYS A 110 -24.59 -37.18 -14.50
CA LYS A 110 -25.28 -35.87 -14.44
C LYS A 110 -24.60 -34.82 -13.55
N ILE A 111 -24.01 -35.19 -12.42
CA ILE A 111 -23.43 -34.23 -11.47
C ILE A 111 -21.92 -34.03 -11.73
N ASP A 112 -21.26 -35.07 -12.21
CA ASP A 112 -19.86 -35.07 -12.64
C ASP A 112 -19.50 -33.95 -13.63
N ILE A 113 -20.43 -33.56 -14.51
CA ILE A 113 -20.20 -32.52 -15.52
C ILE A 113 -20.09 -31.13 -14.89
N LEU A 114 -20.85 -30.87 -13.81
CA LEU A 114 -20.82 -29.59 -13.11
C LEU A 114 -19.58 -29.47 -12.21
N LEU A 115 -19.18 -30.55 -11.53
CA LEU A 115 -18.05 -30.53 -10.59
C LEU A 115 -16.68 -30.63 -11.30
N LYS A 116 -16.56 -31.41 -12.39
CA LYS A 116 -15.34 -31.48 -13.20
C LYS A 116 -14.97 -30.16 -13.87
N SER A 117 -15.95 -29.28 -14.11
CA SER A 117 -15.70 -27.94 -14.68
C SER A 117 -14.88 -27.03 -13.75
N ILE A 118 -14.74 -27.38 -12.46
CA ILE A 118 -14.06 -26.58 -11.44
C ILE A 118 -12.66 -27.16 -11.10
N ASN A 119 -12.22 -28.24 -11.78
CA ASN A 119 -10.89 -28.86 -11.61
C ASN A 119 -10.51 -29.16 -10.14
N ILE A 120 -11.50 -29.57 -9.34
CA ILE A 120 -11.34 -29.96 -7.95
C ILE A 120 -11.24 -31.49 -7.92
N PHE A 121 -10.11 -31.99 -7.44
CA PHE A 121 -9.58 -33.32 -7.74
C PHE A 121 -10.35 -34.46 -7.05
N ALA A 122 -10.74 -35.45 -7.86
CA ALA A 122 -11.23 -36.76 -7.42
C ALA A 122 -10.20 -37.49 -6.56
N LYS A 123 -10.53 -37.74 -5.29
CA LYS A 123 -9.73 -38.53 -4.35
C LYS A 123 -10.34 -39.93 -4.23
N PRO A 124 -9.54 -41.02 -4.22
CA PRO A 124 -10.07 -42.38 -4.11
C PRO A 124 -10.74 -42.63 -2.75
N ARG A 125 -11.86 -43.38 -2.77
CA ARG A 125 -12.77 -43.67 -1.65
C ARG A 125 -12.36 -44.90 -0.81
N ASP A 126 -12.78 -44.92 0.45
CA ASP A 126 -12.85 -46.11 1.33
C ASP A 126 -14.21 -46.84 1.14
N PRO A 127 -14.23 -48.15 0.82
CA PRO A 127 -15.46 -48.89 0.53
C PRO A 127 -16.41 -49.06 1.73
N ASN A 128 -16.03 -48.66 2.94
CA ASN A 128 -16.87 -48.83 4.15
C ASN A 128 -17.70 -47.59 4.55
N GLU A 129 -17.58 -46.47 3.84
CA GLU A 129 -18.34 -45.26 4.18
C GLU A 129 -19.76 -45.31 3.61
N THR A 130 -20.78 -45.01 4.40
CA THR A 130 -22.19 -44.93 3.96
C THR A 130 -22.79 -43.58 4.36
N ASN A 131 -23.85 -43.16 3.67
CA ASN A 131 -24.58 -41.92 4.01
C ASN A 131 -25.68 -42.13 5.07
N TRP A 132 -25.79 -43.34 5.61
CA TRP A 132 -26.82 -43.74 6.54
C TRP A 132 -26.33 -43.64 7.99
N SER A 133 -27.24 -43.25 8.87
CA SER A 133 -27.04 -43.32 10.32
C SER A 133 -27.42 -44.71 10.85
N ASP A 134 -27.01 -45.06 12.07
CA ASP A 134 -27.21 -46.38 12.67
C ASP A 134 -28.70 -46.77 12.82
N ASP A 135 -29.58 -45.78 12.74
CA ASP A 135 -31.04 -45.85 12.75
C ASP A 135 -31.67 -45.97 11.34
N GLY A 136 -30.85 -46.03 10.29
CA GLY A 136 -31.31 -46.22 8.90
C GLY A 136 -31.83 -44.94 8.22
N TYR A 137 -31.60 -43.76 8.81
CA TYR A 137 -31.95 -42.47 8.21
C TYR A 137 -30.74 -41.79 7.56
N TYR A 138 -30.99 -40.94 6.56
CA TYR A 138 -29.94 -40.12 5.93
C TYR A 138 -29.33 -39.14 6.94
N LYS A 139 -28.00 -39.10 7.02
CA LYS A 139 -27.26 -38.18 7.89
C LYS A 139 -26.74 -36.98 7.09
N PRO A 140 -27.38 -35.80 7.18
CA PRO A 140 -26.92 -34.62 6.45
C PRO A 140 -25.55 -34.16 6.95
N ILE A 141 -24.68 -33.80 6.01
CA ILE A 141 -23.38 -33.21 6.33
C ILE A 141 -23.55 -31.77 6.79
N LYS A 142 -22.83 -31.40 7.84
CA LYS A 142 -22.69 -30.00 8.22
C LYS A 142 -21.78 -29.27 7.23
N ILE A 143 -22.38 -28.43 6.40
CA ILE A 143 -21.69 -27.49 5.50
C ILE A 143 -21.75 -26.07 6.05
N PHE A 144 -20.91 -25.20 5.51
CA PHE A 144 -20.90 -23.78 5.80
C PHE A 144 -22.24 -23.11 5.49
N SER A 145 -22.76 -22.37 6.46
CA SER A 145 -23.92 -21.51 6.31
C SER A 145 -23.47 -20.05 6.28
N ALA A 146 -23.58 -19.41 5.11
CA ALA A 146 -23.31 -17.98 4.97
C ALA A 146 -24.21 -17.14 5.90
N LYS A 147 -25.45 -17.59 6.15
CA LYS A 147 -26.37 -16.94 7.09
C LYS A 147 -25.88 -16.97 8.53
N GLU A 148 -25.13 -18.00 8.94
CA GLU A 148 -24.57 -18.07 10.30
C GLU A 148 -23.26 -17.30 10.41
N TYR A 149 -22.46 -17.29 9.33
CA TYR A 149 -21.16 -16.64 9.30
C TYR A 149 -21.25 -15.10 9.23
N PHE A 150 -22.22 -14.56 8.49
CA PHE A 150 -22.37 -13.11 8.31
C PHE A 150 -23.39 -12.45 9.27
N ASN A 151 -24.10 -13.21 10.11
CA ASN A 151 -25.10 -12.66 11.06
C ASN A 151 -24.53 -12.34 12.45
N THR A 152 -23.22 -12.39 12.67
CA THR A 152 -22.61 -12.13 13.98
C THR A 152 -22.55 -10.66 14.39
N ASP A 153 -23.07 -9.73 13.58
CA ASP A 153 -22.90 -8.28 13.80
C ASP A 153 -24.10 -7.53 14.41
N ASN A 154 -25.11 -8.22 14.98
CA ASN A 154 -26.21 -7.54 15.67
C ASN A 154 -26.20 -7.62 17.21
N ASP A 155 -25.21 -8.26 17.83
CA ASP A 155 -24.98 -8.17 19.29
C ASP A 155 -23.47 -8.10 19.58
N ASN A 156 -23.01 -6.87 19.86
CA ASN A 156 -21.62 -6.42 20.08
C ASN A 156 -20.98 -7.01 21.38
N PRO A 157 -19.78 -6.58 21.81
CA PRO A 157 -18.41 -6.84 21.33
C PRO A 157 -17.62 -7.80 22.27
N GLY A 158 -16.71 -8.60 21.71
CA GLY A 158 -15.55 -9.12 22.45
C GLY A 158 -15.27 -10.62 22.32
N SER A 159 -14.01 -10.93 21.97
CA SER A 159 -13.39 -12.27 22.00
C SER A 159 -13.92 -13.23 20.94
N SER A 160 -13.14 -14.00 20.18
CA SER A 160 -11.75 -14.45 20.29
C SER A 160 -11.43 -15.01 18.90
N GLY A 161 -10.36 -14.59 18.24
CA GLY A 161 -9.13 -15.37 18.30
C GLY A 161 -8.98 -16.23 17.04
N CYS A 162 -8.10 -15.79 16.14
CA CYS A 162 -7.50 -16.64 15.13
C CYS A 162 -6.93 -17.91 15.79
N LYS A 163 -7.30 -19.06 15.25
CA LYS A 163 -6.49 -20.28 15.23
C LYS A 163 -6.73 -20.98 13.91
#